data_AF-A0AAF0ZGD8-F1
#
_entry.id   AF-A0AAF0ZGD8-F1
#
_cell.length_a   1.000
_cell.length_b   1.000
_cell.length_c   1.000
_cell.angle_alpha   90.00
_cell.angle_beta   90.00
_cell.angle_gamma   90.00
#
_symmetry.space_group_name_H-M   'P 1'
#
loop_
_entity.id
_entity.type
_entity.pdbx_description
1 polymer ?
#
loop_
_entity_poly.entity_id
_entity_poly.type
_entity_poly.pdbx_seq_one_letter_code
_entity_poly.pdbx_strand_id
1 'polypeptide(L)' 'MYEKIYGVVHVGKNLLIVGYNKKDKWSFRVVTQEGKIVKETTDFLTAESAEKEGYIWIEKNLSSV' A
#
# COMPACT_ATOMS: atom_id res chain seq x y z
N MET A 1 13.48 0.24 -1.49
CA MET A 1 13.23 1.40 -0.60
C MET A 1 12.56 2.48 -1.43
N TYR A 2 11.50 3.10 -0.91
CA TYR A 2 10.84 4.21 -1.62
C TYR A 2 11.78 5.40 -1.74
N GLU A 3 11.74 6.08 -2.88
CA GLU A 3 12.42 7.37 -3.08
C GLU A 3 11.51 8.52 -2.67
N LYS A 4 10.19 8.35 -2.85
CA LYS A 4 9.17 9.31 -2.46
C LYS A 4 7.99 8.57 -1.85
N ILE A 5 7.44 9.10 -0.76
CA ILE A 5 6.19 8.62 -0.18
C ILE A 5 5.10 9.58 -0.63
N TYR A 6 4.07 9.05 -1.29
CA TYR A 6 2.89 9.82 -1.65
C TYR A 6 1.93 9.93 -0.47
N GLY A 7 1.68 8.79 0.20
CA GLY A 7 0.72 8.75 1.29
C GLY A 7 0.93 7.55 2.20
N VAL A 8 0.52 7.74 3.45
CA VAL A 8 0.36 6.69 4.46
C VAL A 8 -1.06 6.81 4.99
N VAL A 9 -1.89 5.81 4.75
CA VAL A 9 -3.32 5.83 5.03
C VAL A 9 -3.65 4.71 6.01
N HIS A 10 -4.47 5.01 7.02
CA HIS A 10 -5.05 3.99 7.88
C HIS A 10 -6.30 3.41 7.23
N VAL A 11 -6.35 2.08 7.12
CA VAL A 11 -7.52 1.33 6.65
C VAL A 11 -7.85 0.27 7.71
N GLY A 12 -8.86 0.56 8.53
CA GLY A 12 -9.13 -0.21 9.73
C GLY A 12 -7.95 -0.16 10.71
N LYS A 13 -7.45 -1.34 11.10
CA LYS A 13 -6.26 -1.48 11.98
C LYS A 13 -4.93 -1.59 11.20
N ASN A 14 -4.97 -1.47 9.88
CA ASN A 14 -3.81 -1.67 9.01
C ASN A 14 -3.38 -0.35 8.37
N LEU A 15 -2.13 -0.32 7.92
CA LEU A 15 -1.52 0.79 7.20
C LEU A 15 -1.37 0.43 5.72
N LEU A 16 -1.81 1.33 4.86
CA LEU A 16 -1.51 1.34 3.44
C LEU A 16 -0.47 2.43 3.18
N ILE A 17 0.72 2.02 2.72
CA ILE A 17 1.80 2.93 2.36
C ILE A 17 1.90 2.95 0.85
N VAL A 18 1.80 4.13 0.24
CA VAL A 18 1.91 4.34 -1.20
C VAL A 18 3.15 5.17 -1.48
N GLY A 19 4.04 4.65 -2.33
CA GLY A 19 5.32 5.26 -2.61
C GLY A 19 5.84 4.99 -4.01
N TYR A 20 6.68 5.91 -4.46
CA TYR A 20 7.44 5.82 -5.70
C TYR A 20 8.75 5.10 -5.41
N ASN A 21 9.03 4.04 -6.15
CA ASN A 21 10.23 3.23 -5.96
C ASN A 21 11.34 3.60 -6.96
N LYS A 22 12.54 3.07 -6.71
CA LYS A 22 13.76 3.30 -7.53
C LYS A 22 13.67 2.83 -8.99
N LYS A 23 12.60 2.14 -9.38
CA LYS A 23 12.37 1.68 -10.76
C LYS A 23 11.43 2.62 -11.51
N ASP A 24 11.25 3.84 -11.01
CA ASP A 24 10.33 4.83 -11.55
C ASP A 24 8.87 4.35 -11.60
N LYS A 25 8.46 3.53 -10.62
CA LYS A 25 7.10 2.97 -10.53
C LYS A 25 6.44 3.33 -9.22
N TRP A 26 5.14 3.59 -9.29
CA TRP A 26 4.30 3.63 -8.11
C TRP A 26 4.06 2.22 -7.58
N SER A 27 3.93 2.12 -6.27
CA SER A 27 3.79 0.86 -5.55
C SER A 27 3.10 1.11 -4.22
N PHE A 28 2.45 0.07 -3.71
CA PHE A 28 1.88 0.10 -2.37
C PHE A 28 2.41 -1.05 -1.52
N ARG A 29 2.38 -0.85 -0.21
CA ARG A 29 2.70 -1.82 0.81
C ARG A 29 1.65 -1.77 1.91
N VAL A 30 1.17 -2.94 2.32
CA VAL A 30 0.24 -3.09 3.44
C VAL A 30 1.00 -3.60 4.65
N VAL A 31 0.86 -2.88 5.76
CA VAL A 31 1.46 -3.20 7.05
C VAL A 31 0.35 -3.44 8.07
N THR A 32 0.39 -4.56 8.77
CA THR A 32 -0.59 -4.87 9.82
C THR A 32 -0.33 -4.11 11.10
N GLN A 33 -1.27 -4.13 12.05
CA GLN A 33 -1.10 -3.54 13.38
C GLN A 33 0.13 -4.07 14.14
N GLU A 34 0.57 -5.30 13.86
CA GLU A 34 1.78 -5.90 14.44
C GLU A 34 3.07 -5.45 13.73
N GLY A 35 2.98 -4.52 12.78
CA GLY A 35 4.11 -4.02 11.99
C GLY A 35 4.58 -4.98 10.89
N LYS A 36 3.79 -6.01 10.55
CA LYS A 36 4.17 -7.00 9.53
C LYS A 36 3.73 -6.56 8.15
N ILE A 37 4.62 -6.68 7.17
CA ILE A 37 4.29 -6.45 5.76
C ILE A 37 3.60 -7.72 5.23
N VAL A 38 2.32 -7.61 4.87
CA VAL A 38 1.52 -8.74 4.36
C VAL A 38 1.30 -8.68 2.86
N LYS A 39 1.47 -7.49 2.25
CA LYS A 39 1.37 -7.32 0.81
C LYS A 39 2.28 -6.19 0.34
N GLU A 40 2.93 -6.42 -0.78
CA GLU A 40 3.61 -5.40 -1.57
C GLU A 40 3.30 -5.68 -3.04
N THR A 41 2.89 -4.64 -3.76
CA THR A 41 2.69 -4.69 -5.22
C THR A 41 3.41 -3.51 -5.84
N THR A 42 4.13 -3.78 -6.93
CA THR A 42 4.82 -2.80 -7.75
C THR A 42 4.13 -2.62 -9.10
N ASP A 43 4.56 -1.61 -9.86
CA ASP A 43 4.20 -1.38 -11.27
C ASP A 43 2.89 -0.62 -11.54
N PHE A 44 2.53 0.30 -10.65
CA PHE A 44 1.46 1.25 -10.94
C PHE A 44 1.97 2.46 -11.74
N LEU A 45 1.12 2.97 -12.63
CA LEU A 45 1.38 4.18 -13.41
C LEU A 45 1.16 5.46 -12.60
N THR A 46 0.27 5.42 -11.61
CA THR A 46 -0.05 6.59 -10.77
C THR A 46 -0.13 6.21 -9.28
N ALA A 47 -0.02 7.21 -8.40
CA ALA A 47 -0.16 6.97 -6.96
C ALA A 47 -1.59 6.56 -6.59
N GLU A 48 -2.60 7.16 -7.22
CA GLU A 48 -4.02 6.89 -6.98
C GLU A 48 -4.41 5.47 -7.40
N SER A 49 -3.80 4.94 -8.46
CA SER A 49 -4.03 3.54 -8.87
C SER A 49 -3.44 2.55 -7.86
N ALA A 50 -2.24 2.83 -7.35
CA ALA A 50 -1.62 2.04 -6.29
C ALA A 50 -2.43 2.10 -4.97
N GLU A 51 -2.90 3.28 -4.60
CA GLU A 51 -3.75 3.49 -3.43
C GLU A 51 -5.07 2.73 -3.55
N LYS A 52 -5.78 2.89 -4.67
CA LYS A 52 -7.05 2.22 -4.92
C LYS A 52 -6.93 0.70 -4.86
N GLU A 53 -5.91 0.13 -5.50
CA GLU A 53 -5.70 -1.32 -5.45
C GLU A 53 -5.35 -1.79 -4.04
N GLY A 54 -4.49 -1.05 -3.33
CA GLY A 54 -4.15 -1.35 -1.94
C GLY A 54 -5.36 -1.34 -1.02
N TYR A 55 -6.25 -0.35 -1.18
CA TYR A 55 -7.49 -0.26 -0.41
C TYR A 55 -8.42 -1.45 -0.68
N ILE A 56 -8.66 -1.77 -1.95
CA ILE A 56 -9.46 -2.93 -2.36
C ILE A 56 -8.86 -4.23 -1.81
N TRP A 57 -7.53 -4.35 -1.82
CA TRP A 57 -6.86 -5.53 -1.29
C TRP A 57 -7.08 -5.67 0.22
N ILE A 58 -6.93 -4.59 0.99
CA ILE A 58 -7.19 -4.60 2.44
C ILE A 58 -8.65 -4.98 2.71
N GLU A 59 -9.59 -4.34 2.00
CA GLU A 59 -11.03 -4.64 2.15
C GLU A 59 -11.42 -6.05 1.75
N LYS A 60 -10.65 -6.74 0.92
CA LYS A 60 -10.93 -8.13 0.54
C LYS A 60 -10.26 -9.16 1.44
N ASN A 61 -9.11 -8.82 2.03
CA ASN A 61 -8.25 -9.80 2.69
C ASN A 61 -8.16 -9.61 4.20
N LEU A 62 -8.41 -8.40 4.71
CA LEU A 62 -8.17 -8.03 6.11
C LEU A 62 -9.40 -7.42 6.81
N SER A 63 -10.50 -7.18 6.09
CA SER A 63 -11.74 -6.59 6.61
C SER A 63 -12.58 -7.52 7.51
N SER A 64 -12.17 -8.79 7.65
CA SER A 64 -12.91 -9.81 8.40
C SER A 64 -12.49 -9.96 9.88
N VAL A 65 -11.88 -8.94 10.52
CA VAL A 65 -11.47 -8.99 11.94
C VAL A 65 -11.81 -7.71 12.73
#